data_AF-A0A059D7I7-F1
#
_entry.id   AF-A0A059D7I7-F1
#
_cell.length_a   1.000
_cell.length_b   1.000
_cell.length_c   1.000
_cell.angle_alpha   90.00
_cell.angle_beta   90.00
_cell.angle_gamma   90.00
#
_symmetry.space_group_name_H-M   'P 1'
#
loop_
_entity.id
_entity.type
_entity.pdbx_description
1 polymer ?
#
loop_
_entity_poly.entity_id
_entity_poly.type
_entity_poly.pdbx_seq_one_letter_code
_entity_poly.pdbx_strand_id
1 'polypeptide(L)'
;MMIIPAKYVFFVGPISFSGPFCQANILVQVDGTIVAPTENKAWGKGLLQWLEFTKLRGITIQGQGTIDGRGSVWWEDYPFDEPIDDETQLLIPLNSTVERSPPMPVRNELGAKMPSIKPTALRFYGSFNVTVTGITIRNSPQFHLKFDNCMGVLVHDMSVSSPGNSPNTDGIHLQNSKDVLIHSTDLACGDDCISIQTGCSNVYIHNVNCGPGHGISIGSLGRDHTKACVSNITVRDVNIHNTMTGVRIKTWQGGSGSVQGVMFSNVQVSEVQFPIIIDQYYCDKSTCMNQSSAVALSGITYERIRGTYTVRPVHFACSDSLPCVDVTLTAIQLKPVQEQYHLYNPFCWQTFGLLSTPTVPPVDCLQIGKPSKSRTQSGLDSCSD
;
A
#
# COMPACT_ATOMS: atom_id res chain seq x y z
N MET A 1 1.73 -10.91 30.13
CA MET A 1 2.53 -9.74 29.72
C MET A 1 3.89 -10.23 29.26
N MET A 2 4.34 -9.83 28.08
CA MET A 2 5.69 -10.06 27.56
C MET A 2 6.42 -8.71 27.52
N ILE A 3 7.69 -8.67 27.92
CA ILE A 3 8.45 -7.40 28.03
C ILE A 3 9.79 -7.54 27.31
N ILE A 4 10.07 -6.58 26.44
CA ILE A 4 11.37 -6.32 25.83
C ILE A 4 11.87 -5.02 26.47
N PRO A 5 12.68 -5.09 27.54
CA PRO A 5 13.04 -3.92 28.34
C PRO A 5 13.95 -2.94 27.60
N ALA A 6 13.81 -1.66 27.93
CA ALA A 6 14.69 -0.60 27.45
C ALA A 6 16.18 -0.92 27.69
N LYS A 7 17.04 -0.45 26.80
CA LYS A 7 18.51 -0.65 26.80
C LYS A 7 18.99 -2.06 26.43
N TYR A 8 18.08 -3.02 26.24
CA TYR A 8 18.44 -4.37 25.80
C TYR A 8 18.16 -4.58 24.32
N VAL A 9 18.99 -5.42 23.70
CA VAL A 9 18.85 -5.86 22.32
C VAL A 9 18.63 -7.37 22.32
N PHE A 10 17.55 -7.82 21.69
CA PHE A 10 17.18 -9.23 21.59
C PHE A 10 17.36 -9.70 20.15
N PHE A 11 18.23 -10.67 19.95
CA PHE A 11 18.42 -11.34 18.67
C PHE A 11 17.40 -12.47 18.53
N VAL A 12 16.41 -12.30 17.65
CA VAL A 12 15.23 -13.17 17.58
C VAL A 12 15.09 -13.73 16.17
N GLY A 13 15.12 -15.05 16.02
CA GLY A 13 14.78 -15.72 14.76
C GLY A 13 13.28 -15.74 14.48
N PRO A 14 12.83 -16.35 13.37
CA PRO A 14 11.41 -16.55 13.08
C PRO A 14 10.68 -17.21 14.24
N ILE A 15 9.56 -16.61 14.67
CA ILE A 15 8.75 -17.12 15.76
C ILE A 15 7.27 -16.79 15.53
N SER A 16 6.41 -17.74 15.90
CA SER A 16 4.97 -17.60 15.83
C SER A 16 4.34 -17.82 17.20
N PHE A 17 3.53 -16.86 17.64
CA PHE A 17 2.74 -16.90 18.86
C PHE A 17 1.29 -17.23 18.46
N SER A 18 0.91 -18.50 18.61
CA SER A 18 -0.38 -19.03 18.17
C SER A 18 -1.25 -19.45 19.34
N GLY A 19 -2.52 -19.05 19.33
CA GLY A 19 -3.42 -19.53 20.39
C GLY A 19 -4.86 -19.06 20.32
N PRO A 20 -5.76 -19.81 19.64
CA PRO A 20 -7.22 -19.58 19.77
C PRO A 20 -7.74 -19.74 21.20
N PHE A 21 -6.95 -20.39 22.07
CA PHE A 21 -7.26 -20.64 23.48
C PHE A 21 -6.36 -19.86 24.44
N CYS A 22 -5.59 -18.90 23.94
CA CYS A 22 -4.84 -17.99 24.80
C CYS A 22 -5.79 -17.14 25.65
N GLN A 23 -5.30 -16.67 26.80
CA GLN A 23 -5.97 -15.62 27.55
C GLN A 23 -6.14 -14.39 26.65
N ALA A 24 -7.29 -13.71 26.80
CA ALA A 24 -7.52 -12.47 26.09
C ALA A 24 -6.69 -11.32 26.67
N ASN A 25 -6.54 -10.25 25.89
CA ASN A 25 -5.89 -9.00 26.30
C ASN A 25 -4.40 -9.17 26.67
N ILE A 26 -3.68 -9.90 25.81
CA ILE A 26 -2.23 -10.06 25.95
C ILE A 26 -1.54 -8.72 25.66
N LEU A 27 -0.73 -8.28 26.61
CA LEU A 27 0.14 -7.12 26.45
C LEU A 27 1.58 -7.54 26.13
N VAL A 28 2.12 -7.00 25.04
CA VAL A 28 3.54 -7.06 24.66
C VAL A 28 4.12 -5.65 24.75
N GLN A 29 4.99 -5.42 25.73
CA GLN A 29 5.70 -4.16 25.93
C GLN A 29 7.06 -4.23 25.22
N VAL A 30 7.28 -3.36 24.24
CA VAL A 30 8.51 -3.24 23.46
C VAL A 30 9.15 -1.89 23.75
N ASP A 31 10.08 -1.85 24.71
CA ASP A 31 10.86 -0.65 25.05
C ASP A 31 12.33 -0.77 24.64
N GLY A 32 12.82 -1.99 24.43
CA GLY A 32 14.16 -2.28 23.91
C GLY A 32 14.19 -2.43 22.39
N THR A 33 15.17 -3.16 21.89
CA THR A 33 15.30 -3.46 20.45
C THR A 33 15.21 -4.96 20.18
N ILE A 34 14.43 -5.34 19.18
CA ILE A 34 14.41 -6.69 18.62
C ILE A 34 15.12 -6.63 17.27
N VAL A 35 16.09 -7.51 17.01
CA VAL A 35 16.87 -7.53 15.77
C VAL A 35 16.77 -8.90 15.06
N ALA A 36 16.59 -8.86 13.74
CA ALA A 36 16.47 -10.06 12.92
C ALA A 36 17.84 -10.70 12.58
N PRO A 37 17.88 -12.02 12.32
CA PRO A 37 19.06 -12.68 11.79
C PRO A 37 19.31 -12.34 10.32
N THR A 38 20.58 -12.15 9.96
CA THR A 38 21.03 -11.86 8.58
C THR A 38 21.65 -13.07 7.88
N GLU A 39 21.58 -14.25 8.51
CA GLU A 39 22.10 -15.51 7.95
C GLU A 39 20.95 -16.38 7.45
N ASN A 40 21.09 -16.94 6.24
CA ASN A 40 20.03 -17.75 5.63
C ASN A 40 19.63 -18.99 6.46
N LYS A 41 20.56 -19.59 7.21
CA LYS A 41 20.32 -20.78 8.05
C LYS A 41 19.28 -20.52 9.14
N ALA A 42 19.15 -19.29 9.62
CA ALA A 42 18.21 -18.93 10.68
C ALA A 42 16.75 -18.94 10.23
N TRP A 43 16.48 -18.88 8.91
CA TRP A 43 15.14 -18.70 8.36
C TRP A 43 14.44 -20.01 7.96
N GLY A 44 15.16 -21.14 7.94
CA GLY A 44 14.59 -22.45 7.62
C GLY A 44 13.99 -22.53 6.20
N LYS A 45 13.01 -23.43 6.02
CA LYS A 45 12.24 -23.61 4.77
C LYS A 45 10.75 -23.41 5.08
N GLY A 46 10.02 -22.52 4.41
CA GLY A 46 8.56 -22.37 4.62
C GLY A 46 7.99 -20.99 4.30
N LEU A 47 6.78 -20.72 4.84
CA LEU A 47 6.14 -19.40 4.81
C LEU A 47 6.92 -18.48 5.75
N LEU A 48 7.74 -17.60 5.18
CA LEU A 48 8.67 -16.77 5.94
C LEU A 48 7.91 -15.60 6.58
N GLN A 49 7.65 -15.72 7.87
CA GLN A 49 7.19 -14.65 8.75
C GLN A 49 8.24 -14.48 9.84
N TRP A 50 8.52 -13.25 10.28
CA TRP A 50 9.47 -13.05 11.37
C TRP A 50 8.79 -13.11 12.74
N LEU A 51 8.01 -12.08 13.11
CA LEU A 51 7.24 -12.04 14.34
C LEU A 51 5.76 -12.20 14.00
N GLU A 52 5.23 -13.41 14.18
CA GLU A 52 3.82 -13.70 13.87
C GLU A 52 2.99 -13.87 15.14
N PHE A 53 1.82 -13.23 15.16
CA PHE A 53 0.78 -13.41 16.18
C PHE A 53 -0.49 -13.92 15.50
N THR A 54 -0.97 -15.09 15.91
CA THR A 54 -2.04 -15.77 15.16
C THR A 54 -3.15 -16.29 16.07
N LYS A 55 -4.39 -16.02 15.63
CA LYS A 55 -5.64 -16.45 16.29
C LYS A 55 -5.80 -15.94 17.72
N LEU A 56 -5.39 -14.69 17.99
CA LEU A 56 -5.48 -14.08 19.32
C LEU A 56 -6.72 -13.19 19.45
N ARG A 57 -7.15 -12.97 20.70
CA ARG A 57 -8.27 -12.09 21.04
C ARG A 57 -7.81 -11.04 22.04
N GLY A 58 -7.81 -9.77 21.63
CA GLY A 58 -7.26 -8.69 22.44
C GLY A 58 -5.75 -8.85 22.55
N ILE A 59 -4.99 -8.29 21.61
CA ILE A 59 -3.54 -8.21 21.75
C ILE A 59 -3.10 -6.77 21.53
N THR A 60 -2.28 -6.27 22.45
CA THR A 60 -1.68 -4.94 22.37
C THR A 60 -0.16 -5.09 22.29
N ILE A 61 0.43 -4.58 21.22
CA ILE A 61 1.86 -4.33 21.13
C ILE A 61 2.08 -2.84 21.31
N GLN A 62 2.80 -2.45 22.36
CA GLN A 62 3.04 -1.06 22.68
C GLN A 62 4.48 -0.82 23.16
N GLY A 63 4.87 0.45 23.26
CA GLY A 63 6.12 0.87 23.88
C GLY A 63 6.79 1.97 23.08
N GLN A 64 8.09 2.19 23.29
CA GLN A 64 8.90 3.16 22.53
C GLN A 64 10.13 2.52 21.88
N GLY A 65 10.18 1.19 21.91
CA GLY A 65 11.27 0.38 21.39
C GLY A 65 11.21 0.19 19.87
N THR A 66 12.11 -0.65 19.38
CA THR A 66 12.30 -0.84 17.94
C THR A 66 12.31 -2.31 17.54
N ILE A 67 11.65 -2.61 16.43
CA ILE A 67 11.76 -3.88 15.70
C ILE A 67 12.59 -3.60 14.44
N ASP A 68 13.82 -4.13 14.37
CA ASP A 68 14.73 -3.94 13.24
C ASP A 68 14.89 -5.23 12.42
N GLY A 69 14.29 -5.22 11.23
CA GLY A 69 14.27 -6.36 10.32
C GLY A 69 15.59 -6.61 9.59
N ARG A 70 16.56 -5.68 9.66
CA ARG A 70 17.86 -5.75 8.97
C ARG A 70 17.75 -6.20 7.50
N GLY A 71 16.75 -5.64 6.80
CA GLY A 71 16.29 -6.05 5.48
C GLY A 71 17.28 -5.90 4.34
N SER A 72 18.37 -5.15 4.50
CA SER A 72 19.33 -4.89 3.41
C SER A 72 19.87 -6.17 2.75
N VAL A 73 20.12 -7.22 3.54
CA VAL A 73 20.59 -8.52 3.03
C VAL A 73 19.56 -9.27 2.18
N TRP A 74 18.28 -8.85 2.23
CA TRP A 74 17.18 -9.39 1.43
C TRP A 74 16.91 -8.59 0.15
N TRP A 75 17.47 -7.38 0.04
CA TRP A 75 17.23 -6.48 -1.09
C TRP A 75 18.32 -6.59 -2.17
N GLU A 76 19.48 -7.16 -1.85
CA GLU A 76 20.65 -7.30 -2.74
C GLU A 76 20.39 -8.11 -4.02
N ASP A 77 19.41 -9.03 -3.97
CA ASP A 77 19.13 -10.01 -5.04
C ASP A 77 17.80 -9.75 -5.75
N TYR A 78 17.19 -8.57 -5.61
CA TYR A 78 15.94 -8.29 -6.31
C TYR A 78 16.18 -8.39 -7.82
N PRO A 79 15.66 -9.42 -8.51
CA PRO A 79 15.75 -9.44 -9.95
C PRO A 79 14.94 -8.25 -10.43
N PHE A 80 15.49 -7.45 -11.34
CA PHE A 80 14.79 -6.39 -12.07
C PHE A 80 13.58 -6.92 -12.90
N ASP A 81 13.19 -8.19 -12.71
CA ASP A 81 12.17 -8.94 -13.44
C ASP A 81 10.81 -8.95 -12.74
N GLU A 82 10.65 -8.36 -11.54
CA GLU A 82 9.30 -7.94 -11.18
C GLU A 82 8.92 -6.77 -12.09
N PRO A 83 7.85 -6.91 -12.87
CA PRO A 83 7.48 -5.97 -13.90
C PRO A 83 7.21 -4.63 -13.22
N ILE A 84 7.99 -3.67 -13.69
CA ILE A 84 7.90 -2.31 -13.24
C ILE A 84 6.47 -1.85 -13.51
N ASP A 85 5.78 -1.32 -12.49
CA ASP A 85 4.46 -0.71 -12.63
C ASP A 85 4.45 0.13 -13.93
N ASP A 86 3.45 -0.05 -14.81
CA ASP A 86 3.40 0.63 -16.12
C ASP A 86 3.49 2.17 -16.00
N GLU A 87 3.16 2.72 -14.83
CA GLU A 87 3.36 4.12 -14.46
C GLU A 87 4.82 4.58 -14.60
N THR A 88 5.79 3.68 -14.44
CA THR A 88 7.21 3.98 -14.68
C THR A 88 7.55 4.24 -16.14
N GLN A 89 6.73 3.74 -17.09
CA GLN A 89 6.87 4.09 -18.50
C GLN A 89 6.55 5.58 -18.75
N LEU A 90 5.79 6.22 -17.86
CA LEU A 90 5.50 7.65 -17.91
C LEU A 90 6.61 8.51 -17.26
N LEU A 91 7.61 7.90 -16.61
CA LEU A 91 8.75 8.60 -16.01
C LEU A 91 9.82 8.89 -17.06
N ILE A 92 9.58 9.92 -17.90
CA ILE A 92 10.55 10.34 -18.92
C ILE A 92 11.40 11.51 -18.38
N PRO A 93 12.73 11.34 -18.19
CA PRO A 93 13.61 12.40 -17.68
C PRO A 93 13.79 13.55 -18.69
N LEU A 94 13.87 14.79 -18.19
CA LEU A 94 14.02 15.99 -19.04
C LEU A 94 15.42 16.12 -19.67
N ASN A 95 16.46 15.68 -18.96
CA ASN A 95 17.85 15.65 -19.44
C ASN A 95 18.29 14.18 -19.46
N SER A 96 18.76 13.69 -20.61
CA SER A 96 19.10 12.28 -20.89
C SER A 96 20.26 11.69 -20.06
N THR A 97 20.58 12.26 -18.91
CA THR A 97 21.51 11.73 -17.90
C THR A 97 20.74 11.40 -16.63
N VAL A 98 20.02 10.28 -16.64
CA VAL A 98 19.73 9.60 -15.38
C VAL A 98 20.91 8.68 -15.13
N GLU A 99 21.50 8.78 -13.93
CA GLU A 99 22.39 7.74 -13.42
C GLU A 99 21.66 6.41 -13.60
N ARG A 100 22.16 5.58 -14.53
CA ARG A 100 21.86 4.16 -14.50
C ARG A 100 22.21 3.72 -13.09
N SER A 101 21.20 3.20 -12.40
CA SER A 101 21.17 2.55 -11.09
C SER A 101 22.51 2.55 -10.34
N PRO A 102 22.56 3.02 -9.08
CA PRO A 102 23.82 3.01 -8.31
C PRO A 102 24.49 1.63 -8.43
N PRO A 103 25.81 1.58 -8.62
CA PRO A 103 26.51 0.34 -8.89
C PRO A 103 26.15 -0.67 -7.82
N MET A 104 25.78 -1.88 -8.28
CA MET A 104 25.57 -3.06 -7.42
C MET A 104 26.62 -3.07 -6.31
N PRO A 105 26.23 -3.19 -5.03
CA PRO A 105 27.18 -3.48 -3.98
C PRO A 105 28.00 -4.69 -4.41
N VAL A 106 29.33 -4.56 -4.30
CA VAL A 106 30.28 -5.62 -4.64
C VAL A 106 29.84 -6.91 -3.96
N ARG A 107 29.54 -7.91 -4.78
CA ARG A 107 29.12 -9.25 -4.36
C ARG A 107 30.14 -9.79 -3.37
N ASN A 108 29.76 -9.89 -2.10
CA ASN A 108 30.59 -10.57 -1.12
C ASN A 108 30.36 -12.08 -1.33
N GLU A 109 31.22 -12.72 -2.13
CA GLU A 109 31.13 -14.13 -2.56
C GLU A 109 31.21 -15.16 -1.42
N LEU A 110 31.14 -14.73 -0.16
CA LEU A 110 31.29 -15.55 1.04
C LEU A 110 29.98 -15.74 1.83
N GLY A 111 28.90 -15.03 1.47
CA GLY A 111 27.58 -15.15 2.10
C GLY A 111 26.67 -16.14 1.37
N ALA A 112 26.08 -17.09 2.08
CA ALA A 112 25.08 -17.97 1.48
C ALA A 112 23.79 -17.17 1.18
N LYS A 113 23.27 -17.29 -0.05
CA LYS A 113 22.12 -16.52 -0.57
C LYS A 113 20.89 -16.62 0.34
N MET A 114 20.21 -15.49 0.56
CA MET A 114 18.95 -15.43 1.30
C MET A 114 17.82 -16.13 0.51
N PRO A 115 16.80 -16.70 1.18
CA PRO A 115 15.62 -17.24 0.51
C PRO A 115 14.93 -16.20 -0.40
N SER A 116 14.28 -16.66 -1.48
CA SER A 116 13.58 -15.77 -2.42
C SER A 116 12.32 -15.13 -1.83
N ILE A 117 11.68 -15.79 -0.86
CA ILE A 117 10.50 -15.26 -0.18
C ILE A 117 10.99 -14.37 0.97
N LYS A 118 10.72 -13.07 0.88
CA LYS A 118 11.11 -12.12 1.94
C LYS A 118 10.10 -12.19 3.10
N PRO A 119 10.53 -12.20 4.37
CA PRO A 119 9.63 -12.22 5.50
C PRO A 119 9.03 -10.86 5.84
N THR A 120 7.78 -10.84 6.27
CA THR A 120 7.19 -9.68 6.95
C THR A 120 7.73 -9.57 8.37
N ALA A 121 8.03 -8.34 8.82
CA ALA A 121 8.61 -8.11 10.14
C ALA A 121 7.63 -8.44 11.28
N LEU A 122 6.43 -7.84 11.25
CA LEU A 122 5.38 -8.08 12.23
C LEU A 122 4.06 -8.43 11.53
N ARG A 123 3.51 -9.61 11.82
CA ARG A 123 2.26 -10.09 11.22
C ARG A 123 1.24 -10.49 12.27
N PHE A 124 0.00 -10.08 12.05
CA PHE A 124 -1.19 -10.59 12.71
C PHE A 124 -2.03 -11.39 11.73
N TYR A 125 -2.43 -12.60 12.13
CA TYR A 125 -3.30 -13.46 11.34
C TYR A 125 -4.50 -13.93 12.16
N GLY A 126 -5.71 -13.84 11.60
CA GLY A 126 -6.90 -14.44 12.22
C GLY A 126 -7.24 -13.87 13.60
N SER A 127 -6.83 -12.65 13.92
CA SER A 127 -6.86 -12.09 15.28
C SER A 127 -7.94 -11.00 15.42
N PHE A 128 -8.47 -10.86 16.63
CA PHE A 128 -9.55 -9.94 16.97
C PHE A 128 -9.08 -8.90 17.97
N ASN A 129 -9.47 -7.63 17.82
CA ASN A 129 -9.12 -6.53 18.71
C ASN A 129 -7.60 -6.40 18.86
N VAL A 130 -6.91 -6.12 17.76
CA VAL A 130 -5.46 -5.92 17.74
C VAL A 130 -5.14 -4.44 17.88
N THR A 131 -4.22 -4.10 18.77
CA THR A 131 -3.67 -2.74 18.92
C THR A 131 -2.16 -2.76 18.71
N VAL A 132 -1.65 -1.88 17.85
CA VAL A 132 -0.21 -1.61 17.70
C VAL A 132 0.03 -0.12 17.89
N THR A 133 0.90 0.25 18.84
CA THR A 133 1.14 1.66 19.15
C THR A 133 2.54 1.96 19.67
N GLY A 134 3.04 3.19 19.44
CA GLY A 134 4.26 3.73 20.04
C GLY A 134 5.58 3.18 19.47
N ILE A 135 5.59 1.97 18.95
CA ILE A 135 6.80 1.28 18.50
C ILE A 135 7.29 1.81 17.15
N THR A 136 8.59 1.61 16.89
CA THR A 136 9.17 1.78 15.55
C THR A 136 9.45 0.42 14.90
N ILE A 137 9.07 0.24 13.63
CA ILE A 137 9.49 -0.90 12.81
C ILE A 137 10.38 -0.37 11.69
N ARG A 138 11.62 -0.86 11.57
CA ARG A 138 12.55 -0.41 10.54
C ARG A 138 13.20 -1.54 9.77
N ASN A 139 13.65 -1.22 8.56
CA ASN A 139 14.39 -2.12 7.67
C ASN A 139 13.70 -3.48 7.52
N SER A 140 12.39 -3.52 7.31
CA SER A 140 11.72 -4.81 7.12
C SER A 140 12.18 -5.47 5.82
N PRO A 141 12.44 -6.80 5.79
CA PRO A 141 12.76 -7.49 4.55
C PRO A 141 11.68 -7.36 3.47
N GLN A 142 10.41 -7.40 3.88
CA GLN A 142 9.22 -7.14 3.05
C GLN A 142 8.34 -6.12 3.79
N PHE A 143 7.07 -6.43 4.05
CA PHE A 143 6.14 -5.56 4.76
C PHE A 143 6.58 -5.33 6.21
N HIS A 144 6.38 -4.13 6.74
CA HIS A 144 6.70 -3.80 8.14
C HIS A 144 5.63 -4.36 9.07
N LEU A 145 4.37 -4.06 8.80
CA LEU A 145 3.22 -4.50 9.60
C LEU A 145 2.14 -5.07 8.68
N LYS A 146 1.74 -6.33 8.92
CA LYS A 146 0.68 -7.00 8.14
C LYS A 146 -0.47 -7.46 9.02
N PHE A 147 -1.68 -7.18 8.58
CA PHE A 147 -2.91 -7.74 9.13
C PHE A 147 -3.60 -8.59 8.06
N ASP A 148 -3.88 -9.85 8.39
CA ASP A 148 -4.54 -10.78 7.49
C ASP A 148 -5.66 -11.51 8.23
N ASN A 149 -6.89 -11.44 7.73
CA ASN A 149 -8.07 -12.03 8.36
C ASN A 149 -8.29 -11.52 9.81
N CYS A 150 -8.11 -10.21 10.03
CA CYS A 150 -8.26 -9.59 11.34
C CYS A 150 -9.54 -8.75 11.45
N MET A 151 -10.07 -8.59 12.66
CA MET A 151 -11.26 -7.77 12.91
C MET A 151 -11.04 -6.89 14.14
N GLY A 152 -11.36 -5.59 14.02
CA GLY A 152 -11.08 -4.63 15.09
C GLY A 152 -9.57 -4.39 15.19
N VAL A 153 -9.01 -3.67 14.21
CA VAL A 153 -7.58 -3.32 14.19
C VAL A 153 -7.44 -1.84 14.53
N LEU A 154 -6.56 -1.53 15.48
CA LEU A 154 -6.19 -0.18 15.86
C LEU A 154 -4.68 -0.01 15.76
N VAL A 155 -4.23 0.94 14.93
CA VAL A 155 -2.82 1.32 14.81
C VAL A 155 -2.68 2.81 15.04
N HIS A 156 -1.86 3.22 16.01
CA HIS A 156 -1.62 4.64 16.25
C HIS A 156 -0.29 4.98 16.89
N ASP A 157 0.19 6.20 16.67
CA ASP A 157 1.42 6.73 17.29
C ASP A 157 2.65 5.84 17.05
N MET A 158 2.72 5.15 15.90
CA MET A 158 3.85 4.31 15.53
C MET A 158 4.67 4.93 14.39
N SER A 159 5.84 4.35 14.11
CA SER A 159 6.67 4.78 12.98
C SER A 159 7.21 3.60 12.17
N VAL A 160 7.27 3.78 10.85
CA VAL A 160 7.95 2.89 9.90
C VAL A 160 9.11 3.62 9.24
N SER A 161 10.26 2.97 9.12
CA SER A 161 11.43 3.55 8.45
C SER A 161 12.25 2.51 7.68
N SER A 162 12.30 2.67 6.35
CA SER A 162 13.23 1.99 5.45
C SER A 162 13.65 2.93 4.32
N PRO A 163 14.78 2.69 3.64
CA PRO A 163 15.17 3.47 2.46
C PRO A 163 14.09 3.46 1.37
N GLY A 164 13.88 4.60 0.68
CA GLY A 164 12.87 4.71 -0.38
C GLY A 164 13.09 3.82 -1.60
N ASN A 165 14.27 3.20 -1.73
CA ASN A 165 14.61 2.23 -2.77
C ASN A 165 14.56 0.77 -2.27
N SER A 166 14.02 0.50 -1.08
CA SER A 166 13.90 -0.85 -0.54
C SER A 166 12.68 -1.59 -1.12
N PRO A 167 12.86 -2.67 -1.90
CA PRO A 167 11.80 -3.25 -2.74
C PRO A 167 10.75 -4.03 -1.95
N ASN A 168 9.46 -3.73 -2.21
CA ASN A 168 8.27 -4.37 -1.61
C ASN A 168 8.19 -4.24 -0.09
N THR A 169 8.55 -3.06 0.44
CA THR A 169 8.64 -2.82 1.87
C THR A 169 7.45 -2.08 2.45
N ASP A 170 6.22 -2.44 2.08
CA ASP A 170 5.00 -1.75 2.52
C ASP A 170 5.02 -1.42 4.02
N GLY A 171 4.52 -0.24 4.40
CA GLY A 171 4.41 0.16 5.80
C GLY A 171 3.37 -0.69 6.53
N ILE A 172 2.09 -0.51 6.19
CA ILE A 172 0.98 -1.27 6.74
C ILE A 172 0.22 -1.97 5.62
N HIS A 173 0.18 -3.29 5.65
CA HIS A 173 -0.47 -4.13 4.67
C HIS A 173 -1.74 -4.77 5.26
N LEU A 174 -2.90 -4.42 4.71
CA LEU A 174 -4.21 -4.95 5.13
C LEU A 174 -4.72 -5.97 4.11
N GLN A 175 -5.15 -7.14 4.58
CA GLN A 175 -5.77 -8.17 3.77
C GLN A 175 -6.89 -8.85 4.56
N ASN A 176 -8.03 -9.14 3.93
CA ASN A 176 -9.17 -9.82 4.55
C ASN A 176 -9.61 -9.23 5.91
N SER A 177 -9.40 -7.93 6.15
CA SER A 177 -9.51 -7.34 7.48
C SER A 177 -10.62 -6.32 7.58
N LYS A 178 -11.40 -6.38 8.68
CA LYS A 178 -12.59 -5.55 8.88
C LYS A 178 -12.44 -4.65 10.11
N ASP A 179 -13.08 -3.49 10.06
CA ASP A 179 -13.11 -2.51 11.17
C ASP A 179 -11.69 -2.10 11.60
N VAL A 180 -11.04 -1.36 10.70
CA VAL A 180 -9.64 -0.96 10.84
C VAL A 180 -9.56 0.55 11.05
N LEU A 181 -8.83 0.97 12.08
CA LEU A 181 -8.51 2.36 12.37
C LEU A 181 -6.99 2.54 12.41
N ILE A 182 -6.46 3.42 11.55
CA ILE A 182 -5.04 3.78 11.51
C ILE A 182 -4.93 5.29 11.66
N HIS A 183 -4.20 5.79 12.66
CA HIS A 183 -3.97 7.23 12.77
C HIS A 183 -2.65 7.64 13.41
N SER A 184 -2.32 8.93 13.33
CA SER A 184 -1.16 9.52 14.02
C SER A 184 0.14 8.75 13.78
N THR A 185 0.44 8.39 12.53
CA THR A 185 1.54 7.46 12.21
C THR A 185 2.42 8.03 11.10
N ASP A 186 3.73 7.83 11.23
CA ASP A 186 4.74 8.23 10.25
C ASP A 186 5.27 7.01 9.47
N LEU A 187 5.15 7.03 8.14
CA LEU A 187 5.44 5.90 7.27
C LEU A 187 6.45 6.29 6.19
N ALA A 188 7.68 5.79 6.31
CA ALA A 188 8.73 5.94 5.32
C ALA A 188 9.22 4.55 4.87
N CYS A 189 8.96 4.18 3.62
CA CYS A 189 9.32 2.87 3.06
C CYS A 189 9.65 2.96 1.56
N GLY A 190 10.01 1.85 0.94
CA GLY A 190 10.26 1.78 -0.49
C GLY A 190 9.07 1.32 -1.33
N ASP A 191 7.91 1.07 -0.73
CA ASP A 191 6.67 0.72 -1.43
C ASP A 191 5.46 1.45 -0.80
N ASP A 192 4.25 0.91 -0.91
CA ASP A 192 3.02 1.49 -0.36
C ASP A 192 3.15 1.80 1.15
N CYS A 193 2.90 3.04 1.57
CA CYS A 193 2.81 3.36 2.99
C CYS A 193 1.70 2.53 3.65
N ILE A 194 0.54 2.49 3.00
CA ILE A 194 -0.58 1.64 3.39
C ILE A 194 -1.13 0.96 2.14
N SER A 195 -1.19 -0.36 2.12
CA SER A 195 -1.82 -1.14 1.06
C SER A 195 -3.06 -1.89 1.58
N ILE A 196 -4.17 -1.74 0.85
CA ILE A 196 -5.49 -2.29 1.21
C ILE A 196 -5.88 -3.33 0.16
N GLN A 197 -5.77 -4.60 0.52
CA GLN A 197 -6.08 -5.73 -0.37
C GLN A 197 -7.53 -6.18 -0.25
N THR A 198 -7.89 -7.18 -1.06
CA THR A 198 -9.21 -7.83 -1.05
C THR A 198 -9.66 -8.27 0.35
N GLY A 199 -10.97 -8.31 0.55
CA GLY A 199 -11.63 -8.71 1.78
C GLY A 199 -11.60 -7.66 2.88
N CYS A 200 -11.13 -6.44 2.58
CA CYS A 200 -11.10 -5.35 3.55
C CYS A 200 -12.39 -4.52 3.51
N SER A 201 -12.94 -4.19 4.67
CA SER A 201 -14.07 -3.26 4.78
C SER A 201 -14.05 -2.43 6.06
N ASN A 202 -14.69 -1.25 6.04
CA ASN A 202 -14.72 -0.32 7.17
C ASN A 202 -13.31 0.08 7.62
N VAL A 203 -12.53 0.65 6.70
CA VAL A 203 -11.16 1.11 6.98
C VAL A 203 -11.15 2.63 7.07
N TYR A 204 -10.72 3.15 8.21
CA TYR A 204 -10.58 4.58 8.47
C TYR A 204 -9.14 4.96 8.79
N ILE A 205 -8.55 5.80 7.94
CA ILE A 205 -7.15 6.22 8.01
C ILE A 205 -7.13 7.75 8.16
N HIS A 206 -6.47 8.27 9.19
CA HIS A 206 -6.31 9.72 9.33
C HIS A 206 -5.05 10.20 10.05
N ASN A 207 -4.61 11.45 9.81
CA ASN A 207 -3.41 12.00 10.45
C ASN A 207 -2.15 11.15 10.20
N VAL A 208 -1.94 10.73 8.96
CA VAL A 208 -0.76 9.93 8.55
C VAL A 208 0.19 10.78 7.72
N ASN A 209 1.48 10.68 8.01
CA ASN A 209 2.53 11.17 7.13
C ASN A 209 3.09 9.98 6.35
N CYS A 210 3.13 10.09 5.03
CA CYS A 210 3.56 9.04 4.12
C CYS A 210 4.64 9.59 3.19
N GLY A 211 5.83 9.02 3.24
CA GLY A 211 6.91 9.44 2.35
C GLY A 211 8.30 9.14 2.89
N PRO A 212 9.23 8.64 2.05
CA PRO A 212 9.05 8.25 0.64
C PRO A 212 8.26 6.93 0.49
N GLY A 213 8.04 6.48 -0.76
CA GLY A 213 7.36 5.21 -1.07
C GLY A 213 6.37 5.33 -2.23
N HIS A 214 5.31 4.51 -2.22
CA HIS A 214 4.28 4.47 -3.26
C HIS A 214 2.90 5.00 -2.84
N GLY A 215 2.79 5.71 -1.71
CA GLY A 215 1.54 6.36 -1.30
C GLY A 215 0.59 5.44 -0.53
N ILE A 216 -0.71 5.73 -0.61
CA ILE A 216 -1.79 4.94 -0.01
C ILE A 216 -2.59 4.27 -1.12
N SER A 217 -2.55 2.94 -1.17
CA SER A 217 -3.03 2.15 -2.29
C SER A 217 -4.14 1.18 -1.90
N ILE A 218 -5.22 1.16 -2.68
CA ILE A 218 -6.19 0.06 -2.71
C ILE A 218 -5.78 -0.89 -3.83
N GLY A 219 -5.42 -2.12 -3.47
CA GLY A 219 -4.98 -3.18 -4.38
C GLY A 219 -3.48 -3.51 -4.32
N SER A 220 -2.97 -4.32 -5.24
CA SER A 220 -3.61 -4.71 -6.50
C SER A 220 -4.71 -5.76 -6.33
N LEU A 221 -5.87 -5.52 -6.93
CA LEU A 221 -7.07 -6.35 -6.75
C LEU A 221 -7.39 -7.21 -7.97
N GLY A 222 -7.79 -8.46 -7.76
CA GLY A 222 -8.29 -9.34 -8.82
C GLY A 222 -7.23 -10.04 -9.66
N ARG A 223 -6.01 -10.20 -9.13
CA ARG A 223 -4.92 -10.96 -9.78
C ARG A 223 -5.40 -12.36 -10.17
N ASP A 224 -4.92 -12.89 -11.29
CA ASP A 224 -5.22 -14.25 -11.76
C ASP A 224 -6.74 -14.52 -11.89
N HIS A 225 -7.49 -13.52 -12.39
CA HIS A 225 -8.94 -13.57 -12.55
C HIS A 225 -9.72 -13.80 -11.25
N THR A 226 -9.11 -13.52 -10.10
CA THR A 226 -9.77 -13.68 -8.80
C THR A 226 -10.81 -12.61 -8.56
N LYS A 227 -11.78 -12.93 -7.69
CA LYS A 227 -12.77 -11.98 -7.20
C LYS A 227 -12.17 -11.17 -6.05
N ALA A 228 -12.28 -9.85 -6.13
CA ALA A 228 -11.82 -8.93 -5.11
C ALA A 228 -12.95 -8.03 -4.60
N CYS A 229 -13.02 -7.86 -3.28
CA CYS A 229 -14.06 -7.10 -2.60
C CYS A 229 -13.43 -6.13 -1.62
N VAL A 230 -13.65 -4.83 -1.80
CA VAL A 230 -13.23 -3.77 -0.88
C VAL A 230 -14.36 -2.77 -0.73
N SER A 231 -14.71 -2.38 0.50
CA SER A 231 -15.80 -1.44 0.70
C SER A 231 -15.62 -0.52 1.90
N ASN A 232 -16.22 0.67 1.82
CA ASN A 232 -16.24 1.64 2.92
C ASN A 232 -14.83 1.99 3.44
N ILE A 233 -14.06 2.65 2.58
CA ILE A 233 -12.69 3.09 2.85
C ILE A 233 -12.68 4.61 2.95
N THR A 234 -12.18 5.15 4.04
CA THR A 234 -11.97 6.59 4.20
C THR A 234 -10.53 6.87 4.59
N VAL A 235 -9.85 7.68 3.77
CA VAL A 235 -8.51 8.20 4.02
C VAL A 235 -8.60 9.71 4.10
N ARG A 236 -8.21 10.31 5.22
CA ARG A 236 -8.28 11.76 5.35
C ARG A 236 -7.20 12.40 6.21
N ASP A 237 -6.99 13.70 6.01
CA ASP A 237 -6.02 14.46 6.81
C ASP A 237 -4.61 13.82 6.75
N VAL A 238 -4.14 13.52 5.54
CA VAL A 238 -2.85 12.85 5.32
C VAL A 238 -1.89 13.77 4.55
N ASN A 239 -0.61 13.68 4.88
CA ASN A 239 0.46 14.33 4.14
C ASN A 239 1.24 13.25 3.39
N ILE A 240 1.37 13.39 2.08
CA ILE A 240 2.10 12.46 1.22
C ILE A 240 3.22 13.23 0.52
N HIS A 241 4.46 12.79 0.67
CA HIS A 241 5.60 13.52 0.11
C HIS A 241 6.66 12.60 -0.48
N ASN A 242 7.30 13.04 -1.56
CA ASN A 242 8.40 12.31 -2.21
C ASN A 242 8.04 10.84 -2.53
N THR A 243 6.79 10.60 -2.91
CA THR A 243 6.29 9.27 -3.30
C THR A 243 6.06 9.19 -4.80
N MET A 244 6.05 7.95 -5.31
CA MET A 244 5.61 7.68 -6.68
C MET A 244 4.13 8.05 -6.84
N THR A 245 3.27 7.61 -5.94
CA THR A 245 1.83 7.92 -6.02
C THR A 245 1.31 8.54 -4.75
N GLY A 246 0.22 9.31 -4.86
CA GLY A 246 -0.49 9.86 -3.72
C GLY A 246 -1.51 8.86 -3.20
N VAL A 247 -2.74 8.98 -3.69
CA VAL A 247 -3.82 8.03 -3.42
C VAL A 247 -4.12 7.22 -4.68
N ARG A 248 -4.11 5.90 -4.53
CA ARG A 248 -4.11 4.96 -5.66
C ARG A 248 -5.16 3.87 -5.53
N ILE A 249 -5.81 3.52 -6.65
CA ILE A 249 -6.58 2.28 -6.80
C ILE A 249 -6.00 1.51 -7.98
N LYS A 250 -5.54 0.29 -7.73
CA LYS A 250 -4.93 -0.61 -8.73
C LYS A 250 -5.68 -1.93 -8.81
N THR A 251 -6.18 -2.30 -9.99
CA THR A 251 -6.88 -3.57 -10.22
C THR A 251 -6.37 -4.26 -11.47
N TRP A 252 -6.25 -5.58 -11.42
CA TRP A 252 -5.78 -6.38 -12.54
C TRP A 252 -6.82 -6.48 -13.65
N GLN A 253 -6.35 -6.44 -14.90
CA GLN A 253 -7.16 -6.88 -16.02
C GLN A 253 -7.58 -8.33 -15.83
N GLY A 254 -8.83 -8.64 -16.13
CA GLY A 254 -9.37 -9.99 -15.98
C GLY A 254 -10.00 -10.28 -14.61
N GLY A 255 -9.77 -9.42 -13.61
CA GLY A 255 -10.36 -9.55 -12.27
C GLY A 255 -11.88 -9.40 -12.25
N SER A 256 -12.48 -9.67 -11.09
CA SER A 256 -13.93 -9.50 -10.85
C SER A 256 -14.23 -9.03 -9.42
N GLY A 257 -15.48 -8.72 -9.11
CA GLY A 257 -15.91 -8.19 -7.80
C GLY A 257 -16.03 -6.67 -7.80
N SER A 258 -15.87 -6.02 -6.65
CA SER A 258 -16.11 -4.58 -6.52
C SER A 258 -15.24 -3.86 -5.50
N VAL A 259 -14.95 -2.60 -5.79
CA VAL A 259 -14.51 -1.57 -4.84
C VAL A 259 -15.58 -0.50 -4.79
N GLN A 260 -16.14 -0.25 -3.60
CA GLN A 260 -17.24 0.71 -3.44
C GLN A 260 -17.15 1.55 -2.17
N GLY A 261 -17.59 2.81 -2.27
CA GLY A 261 -17.63 3.72 -1.12
C GLY A 261 -16.24 4.07 -0.61
N VAL A 262 -15.45 4.71 -1.47
CA VAL A 262 -14.09 5.14 -1.15
C VAL A 262 -14.05 6.67 -1.07
N MET A 263 -13.46 7.22 -0.02
CA MET A 263 -13.26 8.66 0.14
C MET A 263 -11.80 8.97 0.48
N PHE A 264 -11.17 9.79 -0.36
CA PHE A 264 -9.90 10.44 -0.10
C PHE A 264 -10.16 11.94 0.13
N SER A 265 -10.00 12.43 1.36
CA SER A 265 -10.37 13.82 1.71
C SER A 265 -9.26 14.55 2.47
N ASN A 266 -8.97 15.81 2.15
CA ASN A 266 -7.90 16.58 2.81
C ASN A 266 -6.51 15.91 2.71
N VAL A 267 -6.10 15.60 1.48
CA VAL A 267 -4.79 15.01 1.18
C VAL A 267 -3.85 16.13 0.75
N GLN A 268 -2.75 16.33 1.47
CA GLN A 268 -1.67 17.23 1.05
C GLN A 268 -0.61 16.41 0.33
N VAL A 269 -0.23 16.81 -0.88
CA VAL A 269 0.84 16.16 -1.65
C VAL A 269 2.02 17.11 -1.85
N SER A 270 3.25 16.63 -1.66
CA SER A 270 4.47 17.39 -1.93
C SER A 270 5.43 16.58 -2.79
N GLU A 271 5.72 17.08 -3.99
CA GLU A 271 6.66 16.44 -4.92
C GLU A 271 6.29 14.97 -5.24
N VAL A 272 4.98 14.69 -5.32
CA VAL A 272 4.45 13.36 -5.65
C VAL A 272 4.37 13.19 -7.16
N GLN A 273 4.82 12.07 -7.73
CA GLN A 273 4.82 11.91 -9.19
C GLN A 273 3.38 11.85 -9.74
N PHE A 274 2.54 11.00 -9.14
CA PHE A 274 1.13 10.78 -9.51
C PHE A 274 0.19 10.94 -8.29
N PRO A 275 -0.29 12.15 -7.96
CA PRO A 275 -1.10 12.38 -6.77
C PRO A 275 -2.40 11.57 -6.71
N ILE A 276 -3.08 11.40 -7.84
CA ILE A 276 -4.39 10.74 -7.91
C ILE A 276 -4.37 9.75 -9.07
N ILE A 277 -4.58 8.47 -8.75
CA ILE A 277 -4.51 7.40 -9.76
C ILE A 277 -5.60 6.33 -9.55
N ILE A 278 -6.25 5.97 -10.65
CA ILE A 278 -7.01 4.74 -10.82
C ILE A 278 -6.43 4.02 -12.03
N ASP A 279 -5.99 2.79 -11.86
CA ASP A 279 -5.51 1.93 -12.93
C ASP A 279 -6.20 0.55 -12.86
N GLN A 280 -7.09 0.29 -13.82
CA GLN A 280 -7.73 -1.02 -14.02
C GLN A 280 -7.02 -1.89 -15.06
N TYR A 281 -5.90 -1.42 -15.63
CA TYR A 281 -5.13 -2.13 -16.64
C TYR A 281 -3.89 -2.83 -16.05
N TYR A 282 -3.73 -2.82 -14.73
CA TYR A 282 -2.59 -3.38 -14.01
C TYR A 282 -2.25 -4.81 -14.47
N CYS A 283 -0.97 -5.03 -14.75
CA CYS A 283 -0.49 -6.28 -15.31
C CYS A 283 1.03 -6.44 -15.09
N ASP A 284 1.47 -7.69 -14.93
CA ASP A 284 2.85 -8.07 -14.64
C ASP A 284 3.59 -8.63 -15.87
N LYS A 285 3.22 -8.20 -17.07
CA LYS A 285 3.87 -8.64 -18.30
C LYS A 285 4.23 -7.43 -19.14
N SER A 286 5.35 -7.51 -19.86
CA SER A 286 5.77 -6.49 -20.83
C SER A 286 4.73 -6.23 -21.92
N THR A 287 3.76 -7.14 -22.09
CA THR A 287 2.66 -7.00 -23.03
C THR A 287 1.47 -7.78 -22.50
N CYS A 288 0.36 -7.09 -22.29
CA CYS A 288 -0.85 -7.68 -21.74
C CYS A 288 -1.96 -7.62 -22.78
N MET A 289 -2.63 -8.74 -23.01
CA MET A 289 -3.80 -8.75 -23.88
C MET A 289 -4.95 -8.06 -23.16
N ASN A 290 -5.67 -7.20 -23.89
CA ASN A 290 -6.88 -6.58 -23.36
C ASN A 290 -7.88 -7.64 -22.91
N GLN A 291 -8.31 -7.55 -21.65
CA GLN A 291 -9.32 -8.45 -21.09
C GLN A 291 -10.67 -7.74 -20.93
N SER A 292 -11.75 -8.51 -20.94
CA SER A 292 -13.14 -8.03 -20.93
C SER A 292 -13.84 -8.10 -19.57
N SER A 293 -13.06 -8.37 -18.51
CA SER A 293 -13.49 -8.28 -17.11
C SER A 293 -12.51 -7.42 -16.33
N ALA A 294 -13.04 -6.75 -15.30
CA ALA A 294 -12.30 -5.95 -14.35
C ALA A 294 -13.04 -5.95 -13.02
N VAL A 295 -12.40 -5.48 -11.95
CA VAL A 295 -13.06 -5.22 -10.67
C VAL A 295 -13.93 -3.96 -10.82
N ALA A 296 -15.21 -4.03 -10.48
CA ALA A 296 -16.12 -2.88 -10.57
C ALA A 296 -15.70 -1.75 -9.63
N LEU A 297 -15.54 -0.52 -10.13
CA LEU A 297 -15.19 0.64 -9.31
C LEU A 297 -16.36 1.63 -9.28
N SER A 298 -16.89 1.92 -8.09
CA SER A 298 -18.01 2.86 -7.95
C SER A 298 -18.00 3.66 -6.65
N GLY A 299 -18.56 4.87 -6.68
CA GLY A 299 -18.70 5.71 -5.48
C GLY A 299 -17.34 6.08 -4.88
N ILE A 300 -16.46 6.63 -5.71
CA ILE A 300 -15.11 7.05 -5.33
C ILE A 300 -15.07 8.58 -5.27
N THR A 301 -14.75 9.13 -4.11
CA THR A 301 -14.71 10.58 -3.88
C THR A 301 -13.28 11.04 -3.60
N TYR A 302 -12.81 12.01 -4.37
CA TYR A 302 -11.58 12.75 -4.11
C TYR A 302 -11.94 14.20 -3.76
N GLU A 303 -11.59 14.62 -2.56
CA GLU A 303 -12.01 15.90 -1.99
C GLU A 303 -10.83 16.64 -1.36
N ARG A 304 -10.65 17.92 -1.72
CA ARG A 304 -9.61 18.79 -1.13
C ARG A 304 -8.21 18.17 -1.19
N ILE A 305 -7.83 17.62 -2.34
CA ILE A 305 -6.47 17.14 -2.60
C ILE A 305 -5.66 18.32 -3.15
N ARG A 306 -4.59 18.70 -2.44
CA ARG A 306 -3.84 19.93 -2.74
C ARG A 306 -2.33 19.72 -2.63
N GLY A 307 -1.57 20.51 -3.38
CA GLY A 307 -0.12 20.58 -3.25
C GLY A 307 0.60 20.47 -4.58
N THR A 308 1.71 19.74 -4.64
CA THR A 308 2.60 19.70 -5.80
C THR A 308 2.78 18.31 -6.40
N TYR A 309 3.02 18.26 -7.72
CA TYR A 309 3.30 17.02 -8.46
C TYR A 309 4.43 17.17 -9.47
N THR A 310 5.07 16.06 -9.83
CA THR A 310 6.26 16.07 -10.72
C THR A 310 6.08 15.37 -12.06
N VAL A 311 4.99 14.61 -12.28
CA VAL A 311 4.74 13.91 -13.56
C VAL A 311 3.33 14.15 -14.09
N ARG A 312 2.29 13.62 -13.42
CA ARG A 312 0.90 13.77 -13.86
C ARG A 312 -0.03 13.96 -12.65
N PRO A 313 -0.92 14.96 -12.66
CA PRO A 313 -1.74 15.29 -11.49
C PRO A 313 -2.87 14.28 -11.25
N VAL A 314 -3.49 13.78 -12.33
CA VAL A 314 -4.61 12.83 -12.30
C VAL A 314 -4.44 11.82 -13.43
N HIS A 315 -4.50 10.54 -13.09
CA HIS A 315 -4.49 9.43 -14.04
C HIS A 315 -5.66 8.49 -13.76
N PHE A 316 -6.68 8.48 -14.61
CA PHE A 316 -7.77 7.50 -14.54
C PHE A 316 -7.78 6.63 -15.80
N ALA A 317 -7.38 5.37 -15.67
CA ALA A 317 -7.42 4.36 -16.71
C ALA A 317 -8.42 3.26 -16.30
N CYS A 318 -9.68 3.43 -16.69
CA CYS A 318 -10.75 2.48 -16.37
C CYS A 318 -11.09 1.58 -17.57
N SER A 319 -11.60 0.37 -17.31
CA SER A 319 -11.86 -0.64 -18.33
C SER A 319 -12.97 -0.22 -19.31
N ASP A 320 -12.78 -0.49 -20.60
CA ASP A 320 -13.83 -0.36 -21.62
C ASP A 320 -15.05 -1.25 -21.37
N SER A 321 -14.84 -2.40 -20.74
CA SER A 321 -15.89 -3.36 -20.43
C SER A 321 -16.63 -3.07 -19.13
N LEU A 322 -15.96 -2.37 -18.21
CA LEU A 322 -16.48 -2.02 -16.90
C LEU A 322 -15.94 -0.65 -16.45
N PRO A 323 -16.49 0.44 -17.02
CA PRO A 323 -16.08 1.81 -16.70
C PRO A 323 -16.19 2.11 -15.21
N CYS A 324 -15.34 3.01 -14.71
CA CYS A 324 -15.51 3.57 -13.38
C CYS A 324 -16.72 4.51 -13.37
N VAL A 325 -17.58 4.37 -12.36
CA VAL A 325 -18.81 5.17 -12.25
C VAL A 325 -18.90 5.88 -10.90
N ASP A 326 -19.66 6.97 -10.85
CA ASP A 326 -19.87 7.76 -9.64
C ASP A 326 -18.52 8.23 -9.00
N VAL A 327 -17.57 8.61 -9.87
CA VAL A 327 -16.29 9.23 -9.45
C VAL A 327 -16.49 10.73 -9.26
N THR A 328 -16.25 11.22 -8.06
CA THR A 328 -16.46 12.64 -7.71
C THR A 328 -15.13 13.33 -7.44
N LEU A 329 -14.90 14.46 -8.11
CA LEU A 329 -13.77 15.35 -7.87
C LEU A 329 -14.27 16.68 -7.28
N THR A 330 -13.75 17.04 -6.11
CA THR A 330 -14.07 18.30 -5.42
C THR A 330 -12.81 18.98 -4.89
N ALA A 331 -12.66 20.27 -5.18
CA ALA A 331 -11.60 21.15 -4.68
C ALA A 331 -10.17 20.62 -4.89
N ILE A 332 -9.87 20.07 -6.08
CA ILE A 332 -8.54 19.57 -6.46
C ILE A 332 -7.65 20.74 -6.88
N GLN A 333 -6.50 20.90 -6.22
CA GLN A 333 -5.55 22.00 -6.46
C GLN A 333 -4.10 21.50 -6.46
N LEU A 334 -3.66 20.99 -7.60
CA LEU A 334 -2.34 20.42 -7.83
C LEU A 334 -1.52 21.34 -8.72
N LYS A 335 -0.30 21.66 -8.30
CA LYS A 335 0.63 22.52 -9.04
C LYS A 335 1.83 21.71 -9.51
N PRO A 336 2.26 21.86 -10.76
CA PRO A 336 3.46 21.18 -11.21
C PRO A 336 4.70 21.75 -10.52
N VAL A 337 5.65 20.88 -10.21
CA VAL A 337 7.04 21.21 -9.88
C VAL A 337 7.90 20.62 -10.99
N GLN A 338 8.49 21.50 -11.80
CA GLN A 338 9.22 21.10 -13.00
C GLN A 338 10.71 21.01 -12.69
N GLU A 339 11.15 19.87 -12.16
CA GLU A 339 12.56 19.66 -11.79
C GLU A 339 13.20 18.43 -12.44
N GLN A 340 12.46 17.34 -12.66
CA GLN A 340 13.08 16.05 -12.99
C GLN A 340 12.46 15.32 -14.20
N TYR A 341 11.14 15.39 -14.38
CA TYR A 341 10.41 14.60 -15.37
C TYR A 341 9.56 15.44 -16.32
N HIS A 342 9.18 14.84 -17.45
CA HIS A 342 8.17 15.40 -18.33
C HIS A 342 6.82 15.51 -17.61
N LEU A 343 6.20 16.68 -17.73
CA LEU A 343 4.87 16.94 -17.19
C LEU A 343 3.80 16.54 -18.20
N TYR A 344 2.80 15.79 -17.73
CA TYR A 344 1.65 15.37 -18.51
C TYR A 344 0.37 16.04 -18.00
N ASN A 345 -0.55 16.29 -18.92
CA ASN A 345 -1.90 16.73 -18.61
C ASN A 345 -2.68 15.63 -17.87
N PRO A 346 -3.76 15.99 -17.13
CA PRO A 346 -4.72 15.02 -16.61
C PRO A 346 -5.19 14.03 -17.68
N PHE A 347 -5.35 12.76 -17.28
CA PHE A 347 -5.82 11.70 -18.17
C PHE A 347 -7.02 10.99 -17.56
N CYS A 348 -8.03 10.73 -18.40
CA CYS A 348 -9.20 9.97 -18.04
C CYS A 348 -9.61 9.09 -19.22
N TRP A 349 -9.85 7.82 -18.94
CA TRP A 349 -10.39 6.84 -19.86
C TRP A 349 -11.52 6.09 -19.16
N GLN A 350 -12.68 5.99 -19.81
CA GLN A 350 -13.87 5.28 -19.30
C GLN A 350 -14.21 5.63 -17.83
N THR A 351 -14.06 6.90 -17.47
CA THR A 351 -14.30 7.38 -16.11
C THR A 351 -15.49 8.32 -16.12
N PHE A 352 -16.53 7.97 -15.38
CA PHE A 352 -17.80 8.68 -15.34
C PHE A 352 -18.12 9.17 -13.93
N GLY A 353 -18.62 10.39 -13.82
CA GLY A 353 -19.09 10.92 -12.54
C GLY A 353 -19.35 12.41 -12.56
N LEU A 354 -18.81 13.14 -11.59
CA LEU A 354 -19.11 14.54 -11.39
C LEU A 354 -17.87 15.35 -11.00
N LEU A 355 -17.77 16.53 -11.59
CA LEU A 355 -16.88 17.59 -11.12
C LEU A 355 -17.69 18.63 -10.35
N SER A 356 -17.56 18.66 -9.02
CA SER A 356 -18.38 19.54 -8.16
C SER A 356 -17.85 20.97 -8.08
N THR A 357 -16.56 21.18 -8.34
CA THR A 357 -15.92 22.51 -8.36
C THR A 357 -14.82 22.53 -9.42
N PRO A 358 -14.41 23.69 -9.96
CA PRO A 358 -13.25 23.77 -10.84
C PRO A 358 -11.98 23.16 -10.20
N THR A 359 -11.15 22.49 -11.01
CA THR A 359 -9.86 21.93 -10.59
C THR A 359 -8.70 22.74 -11.13
N VAL A 360 -7.57 22.65 -10.44
CA VAL A 360 -6.28 23.11 -10.94
C VAL A 360 -5.33 21.93 -10.94
N PRO A 361 -4.76 21.52 -12.10
CA PRO A 361 -5.18 21.93 -13.45
C PRO A 361 -6.61 21.43 -13.80
N PRO A 362 -7.24 21.96 -14.87
CA PRO A 362 -8.55 21.49 -15.33
C PRO A 362 -8.54 20.00 -15.71
N VAL A 363 -9.49 19.22 -15.18
CA VAL A 363 -9.65 17.79 -15.49
C VAL A 363 -10.84 17.61 -16.43
N ASP A 364 -10.72 18.15 -17.65
CA ASP A 364 -11.82 18.19 -18.64
C ASP A 364 -12.12 16.82 -19.27
N CYS A 365 -11.26 15.82 -19.02
CA CYS A 365 -11.42 14.46 -19.52
C CYS A 365 -12.47 13.61 -18.78
N LEU A 366 -12.92 14.04 -17.60
CA LEU A 366 -13.90 13.31 -16.81
C LEU A 366 -15.28 13.37 -17.49
N GLN A 367 -15.88 12.22 -17.79
CA GLN A 367 -17.18 12.18 -18.45
C GLN A 367 -18.30 12.38 -17.42
N ILE A 368 -19.16 13.37 -17.64
CA ILE A 368 -20.23 13.68 -16.67
C ILE A 368 -21.38 12.67 -16.79
N GLY A 369 -21.86 12.18 -15.64
CA GLY A 369 -23.02 11.29 -15.55
C GLY A 369 -22.62 9.81 -15.55
N LYS A 370 -23.26 9.01 -16.40
CA LYS A 370 -23.10 7.54 -16.48
C LYS A 370 -22.86 7.09 -17.92
N PRO A 371 -22.19 5.93 -18.14
CA PRO A 371 -21.96 5.41 -19.48
C PRO A 371 -23.28 5.12 -20.22
N SER A 372 -23.31 5.41 -21.53
CA SER A 372 -24.51 5.26 -22.38
C SER A 372 -24.96 3.81 -22.57
N LYS A 373 -24.06 2.84 -22.36
CA LYS A 373 -24.34 1.40 -22.33
C LYS A 373 -23.82 0.84 -21.00
N SER A 374 -24.63 0.83 -19.96
CA SER A 374 -24.28 0.11 -18.74
C SER A 374 -24.51 -1.38 -18.94
N ARG A 375 -23.45 -2.19 -18.90
CA ARG A 375 -23.61 -3.64 -18.71
C ARG A 375 -24.35 -3.84 -17.38
N THR A 376 -25.41 -4.64 -17.37
CA THR A 376 -26.09 -5.01 -16.12
C THR A 376 -25.05 -5.70 -15.22
N GLN A 377 -24.80 -5.15 -14.02
CA GLN A 377 -23.90 -5.79 -13.04
C GLN A 377 -24.34 -7.24 -12.85
N SER A 378 -23.45 -8.17 -13.16
CA SER A 378 -23.70 -9.60 -13.01
C SER A 378 -23.43 -10.01 -11.57
N GLY A 379 -23.94 -11.18 -11.12
CA GLY A 379 -23.64 -11.69 -9.77
C GLY A 379 -22.14 -11.98 -9.51
N LEU A 380 -21.31 -11.94 -10.55
CA LEU A 380 -19.84 -12.01 -10.44
C LEU A 380 -19.24 -10.68 -9.96
N ASP A 381 -19.91 -9.55 -10.24
CA ASP A 381 -19.46 -8.20 -9.95
C ASP A 381 -19.92 -7.71 -8.57
N SER A 382 -20.89 -8.38 -7.95
CA SER A 382 -21.39 -8.04 -6.61
C SER A 382 -20.60 -8.74 -5.50
N CYS A 383 -20.29 -8.00 -4.44
CA CYS A 383 -19.76 -8.56 -3.21
C CYS A 383 -20.91 -8.71 -2.20
N SER A 384 -21.01 -9.85 -1.52
CA SER A 384 -21.96 -10.03 -0.43
C SER A 384 -21.38 -9.39 0.83
N ASP A 385 -22.20 -8.60 1.54
CA ASP A 385 -21.82 -7.92 2.79
C ASP A 385 -21.52 -8.87 3.97
#